data_AF-A0A914X8H8-F1
#
_entry.id   AF-A0A914X8H8-F1
#
_cell.length_a   1.000
_cell.length_b   1.000
_cell.length_c   1.000
_cell.angle_alpha   90.00
_cell.angle_beta   90.00
_cell.angle_gamma   90.00
#
_symmetry.space_group_name_H-M   'P 1'
#
loop_
_entity.id
_entity.type
_entity.pdbx_description
1 polymer ?
#
loop_
_entity_poly.entity_id
_entity_poly.type
_entity_poly.pdbx_seq_one_letter_code
_entity_poly.pdbx_strand_id
1 'polypeptide(L)'
;MISTNWKIGILLAITFASTGFTQCPTGSTIGVCNSYAFLECQLQFNRATLLSSDAYWHDPDLMRYGLENLYITRSASGLYGMCSSYSKFLQCLGGNITCMDPDKLSCIEGIRLSKSRDYLGVFEQLRYLCGGGLPIYLRNEDCITDVFKNANSTFVACRNRWRQYLSLDPANSCYLAQDFIYSCYQSTFSAACGPEAGWFGCEYARTEVIFVHRQCPLSCIMNPASTG
;
A
#
# COMPACT_ATOMS: atom_id res chain seq x y z
N MET A 1 -17.78 69.87 -19.70
CA MET A 1 -17.14 69.21 -18.55
C MET A 1 -17.94 67.95 -18.23
N ILE A 2 -17.27 66.78 -18.29
CA ILE A 2 -17.50 65.53 -17.52
C ILE A 2 -18.85 64.82 -17.78
N SER A 3 -18.99 63.87 -18.72
CA SER A 3 -18.66 62.41 -18.65
C SER A 3 -18.99 61.74 -17.29
N THR A 4 -19.88 60.75 -17.19
CA THR A 4 -19.55 59.36 -17.52
C THR A 4 -20.80 58.46 -17.45
N ASN A 5 -20.81 57.46 -18.34
CA ASN A 5 -21.67 56.28 -18.31
C ASN A 5 -21.37 55.41 -17.08
N TRP A 6 -22.39 54.95 -16.36
CA TRP A 6 -22.25 53.84 -15.41
C TRP A 6 -22.90 52.57 -15.99
N LYS A 7 -22.04 51.70 -16.52
CA LYS A 7 -22.38 50.31 -16.81
C LYS A 7 -22.51 49.56 -15.48
N ILE A 8 -23.68 49.00 -15.23
CA ILE A 8 -23.91 48.06 -14.13
C ILE A 8 -23.19 46.76 -14.50
N GLY A 9 -21.98 46.57 -13.96
CA GLY A 9 -21.25 45.32 -14.04
C GLY A 9 -21.78 44.35 -12.99
N ILE A 10 -22.47 43.30 -13.44
CA ILE A 10 -22.83 42.15 -12.59
C ILE A 10 -21.53 41.37 -12.32
N LEU A 11 -20.99 41.52 -11.12
CA LEU A 11 -19.94 40.63 -10.59
C LEU A 11 -20.61 39.34 -10.12
N LEU A 12 -20.62 38.33 -10.97
CA LEU A 12 -20.85 36.94 -10.55
C LEU A 12 -19.66 36.50 -9.70
N ALA A 13 -19.83 36.54 -8.38
CA ALA A 13 -18.93 35.88 -7.45
C ALA A 13 -19.04 34.37 -7.66
N ILE A 14 -18.13 33.81 -8.46
CA ILE A 14 -17.94 32.36 -8.56
C ILE A 14 -17.31 31.93 -7.24
N THR A 15 -18.13 31.53 -6.29
CA THR A 15 -17.67 30.79 -5.11
C THR A 15 -17.18 29.43 -5.58
N PHE A 16 -15.87 29.29 -5.77
CA PHE A 16 -15.25 27.98 -5.86
C PHE A 16 -15.48 27.29 -4.51
N ALA A 17 -16.35 26.29 -4.49
CA ALA A 17 -16.37 25.32 -3.40
C ALA A 17 -15.01 24.60 -3.44
N SER A 18 -14.09 25.03 -2.58
CA SER A 18 -12.85 24.32 -2.33
C SER A 18 -13.22 22.96 -1.73
N THR A 19 -13.23 21.92 -2.57
CA THR A 19 -13.18 20.55 -2.09
C THR A 19 -11.95 20.44 -1.20
N GLY A 20 -12.18 20.23 0.10
CA GLY A 20 -11.19 20.41 1.15
C GLY A 20 -9.90 19.63 0.88
N PHE A 21 -8.82 20.35 0.61
CA PHE A 21 -7.50 19.90 1.00
C PHE A 21 -7.43 20.07 2.51
N THR A 22 -7.39 18.96 3.24
CA THR A 22 -7.11 18.99 4.68
C THR A 22 -5.75 19.65 4.85
N GLN A 23 -5.74 20.84 5.43
CA GLN A 23 -4.52 21.60 5.66
C GLN A 23 -3.61 20.77 6.58
N CYS A 24 -2.36 20.57 6.16
CA CYS A 24 -1.34 19.89 6.94
C CYS A 24 -1.32 20.39 8.39
N PRO A 25 -1.28 19.51 9.41
CA PRO A 25 -1.21 19.96 10.80
C PRO A 25 0.04 20.82 11.00
N THR A 26 -0.15 22.13 11.13
CA THR A 26 0.92 23.08 11.46
C THR A 26 1.23 22.93 12.95
N GLY A 27 2.14 22.03 13.32
CA GLY A 27 2.54 21.90 14.72
C GLY A 27 3.39 20.70 15.14
N SER A 28 3.74 19.75 14.27
CA SER A 28 4.59 18.62 14.69
C SER A 28 6.06 18.88 14.34
N THR A 29 6.89 19.19 15.35
CA THR A 29 8.35 19.26 15.25
C THR A 29 9.04 17.88 15.29
N ILE A 30 8.33 16.80 14.95
CA ILE A 30 8.91 15.45 14.93
C ILE A 30 9.37 15.08 13.52
N GLY A 31 10.67 15.31 13.29
CA GLY A 31 11.46 14.86 12.13
C GLY A 31 10.87 15.27 10.78
N VAL A 32 11.39 16.37 10.22
CA VAL A 32 10.98 16.86 8.90
C VAL A 32 11.18 15.73 7.89
N CYS A 33 10.07 15.18 7.38
CA CYS A 33 10.13 14.29 6.22
C CYS A 33 10.64 15.13 5.04
N ASN A 34 11.85 14.86 4.59
CA ASN A 34 12.41 15.49 3.40
C ASN A 34 12.03 14.63 2.19
N SER A 35 11.06 15.09 1.41
CA SER A 35 10.55 14.37 0.25
C SER A 35 11.61 14.10 -0.82
N TYR A 36 12.56 15.02 -1.00
CA TYR A 36 13.67 14.84 -1.92
C TYR A 36 14.56 13.68 -1.47
N ALA A 37 14.95 13.64 -0.20
CA ALA A 37 15.74 12.54 0.36
C ALA A 37 14.96 11.21 0.32
N PHE A 38 13.65 11.26 0.56
CA PHE A 38 12.77 10.10 0.45
C PHE A 38 12.72 9.56 -0.99
N LEU A 39 12.57 10.44 -1.98
CA LEU A 39 12.56 10.08 -3.40
C LEU A 39 13.90 9.46 -3.83
N GLU A 40 15.03 10.04 -3.42
CA GLU A 40 16.34 9.51 -3.74
C GLU A 40 16.52 8.07 -3.22
N CYS A 41 16.11 7.80 -1.99
CA CYS A 41 16.14 6.45 -1.44
C CYS A 41 15.18 5.51 -2.19
N GLN A 42 13.99 5.98 -2.55
CA GLN A 42 13.04 5.21 -3.38
C GLN A 42 13.63 4.87 -4.75
N LEU A 43 14.28 5.81 -5.42
CA LEU A 43 14.89 5.57 -6.73
C LEU A 43 16.10 4.62 -6.65
N GLN A 44 16.84 4.62 -5.54
CA GLN A 44 17.87 3.60 -5.28
C GLN A 44 17.25 2.22 -5.09
N PHE A 45 16.16 2.13 -4.32
CA PHE A 45 15.41 0.89 -4.15
C PHE A 45 14.88 0.37 -5.50
N ASN A 46 14.25 1.23 -6.31
CA ASN A 46 13.73 0.88 -7.64
C ASN A 46 14.84 0.37 -8.57
N ARG A 47 15.99 1.03 -8.61
CA ARG A 47 17.15 0.56 -9.38
C ARG A 47 17.65 -0.80 -8.93
N ALA A 48 17.77 -1.03 -7.61
CA ALA A 48 18.26 -2.28 -7.05
C ALA A 48 17.28 -3.45 -7.24
N THR A 49 15.99 -3.16 -7.36
CA THR A 49 14.91 -4.13 -7.57
C THR A 49 14.43 -4.19 -9.02
N LEU A 50 15.00 -3.38 -9.91
CA LEU A 50 14.64 -3.28 -11.33
C LEU A 50 13.16 -2.90 -11.55
N LEU A 51 12.62 -2.07 -10.66
CA LEU A 51 11.32 -1.42 -10.82
C LEU A 51 11.43 -0.18 -11.72
N SER A 52 10.31 0.23 -12.30
CA SER A 52 10.21 1.52 -12.99
C SER A 52 10.63 2.68 -12.06
N SER A 53 11.20 3.75 -12.59
CA SER A 53 11.37 4.99 -11.84
C SER A 53 10.04 5.57 -11.35
N ASP A 54 8.94 5.23 -12.03
CA ASP A 54 7.60 5.70 -11.71
C ASP A 54 6.91 4.85 -10.61
N ALA A 55 7.55 3.77 -10.16
CA ALA A 55 7.08 2.93 -9.07
C ALA A 55 7.34 3.59 -7.69
N TYR A 56 6.56 4.61 -7.37
CA TYR A 56 6.60 5.32 -6.08
C TYR A 56 5.19 5.79 -5.67
N TRP A 57 5.08 6.69 -4.69
CA TRP A 57 3.79 7.05 -4.06
C TRP A 57 2.72 7.64 -4.98
N HIS A 58 3.07 8.11 -6.19
CA HIS A 58 2.05 8.50 -7.18
C HIS A 58 1.38 7.30 -7.86
N ASP A 59 2.08 6.17 -7.98
CA ASP A 59 1.53 4.93 -8.51
C ASP A 59 1.87 3.70 -7.63
N PRO A 60 1.17 3.54 -6.49
CA PRO A 60 1.34 2.39 -5.60
C PRO A 60 1.03 1.04 -6.26
N ASP A 61 0.14 1.01 -7.25
CA ASP A 61 -0.25 -0.23 -7.93
C ASP A 61 0.86 -0.66 -8.89
N LEU A 62 1.52 0.28 -9.58
CA LEU A 62 2.73 0.00 -10.37
C LEU A 62 3.88 -0.53 -9.50
N MET A 63 4.11 0.09 -8.35
CA MET A 63 5.14 -0.38 -7.40
C MET A 63 4.85 -1.79 -6.93
N ARG A 64 3.62 -2.05 -6.49
CA ARG A 64 3.20 -3.37 -6.06
C ARG A 64 3.42 -4.38 -7.16
N TYR A 65 2.83 -4.17 -8.34
CA TYR A 65 2.94 -5.08 -9.48
C TYR A 65 4.39 -5.41 -9.81
N GLY A 66 5.28 -4.41 -9.81
CA GLY A 66 6.69 -4.64 -10.06
C GLY A 66 7.36 -5.50 -8.98
N LEU A 67 7.06 -5.25 -7.70
CA LEU A 67 7.54 -6.11 -6.60
C LEU A 67 6.96 -7.52 -6.69
N GLU A 68 5.68 -7.63 -7.09
CA GLU A 68 5.05 -8.94 -7.23
C GLU A 68 5.68 -9.79 -8.33
N ASN A 69 6.09 -9.14 -9.41
CA ASN A 69 6.83 -9.82 -10.46
C ASN A 69 8.21 -10.32 -10.01
N LEU A 70 8.83 -9.77 -8.96
CA LEU A 70 10.14 -10.23 -8.50
C LEU A 70 10.05 -11.60 -7.85
N TYR A 71 9.06 -11.84 -7.00
CA TYR A 71 8.85 -13.17 -6.45
C TYR A 71 8.31 -14.15 -7.49
N ILE A 72 7.57 -13.69 -8.51
CA ILE A 72 7.15 -14.55 -9.64
C ILE A 72 8.33 -15.01 -10.51
N THR A 73 9.24 -14.10 -10.87
CA THR A 73 10.24 -14.35 -11.92
C THR A 73 11.59 -14.82 -11.42
N ARG A 74 11.92 -14.56 -10.14
CA ARG A 74 13.25 -14.83 -9.56
C ARG A 74 13.20 -15.73 -8.33
N SER A 75 12.00 -16.18 -7.96
CA SER A 75 11.76 -17.15 -6.87
C SER A 75 12.45 -16.69 -5.56
N ALA A 76 12.94 -17.61 -4.71
CA ALA A 76 13.66 -17.29 -3.48
C ALA A 76 14.87 -16.36 -3.68
N SER A 77 15.63 -16.50 -4.78
CA SER A 77 16.79 -15.64 -5.03
C SER A 77 16.39 -14.18 -5.24
N GLY A 78 15.27 -13.94 -5.93
CA GLY A 78 14.66 -12.63 -6.09
C GLY A 78 14.18 -12.06 -4.79
N LEU A 79 13.55 -12.90 -3.97
CA LEU A 79 13.04 -12.54 -2.66
C LEU A 79 14.17 -12.06 -1.73
N TYR A 80 15.28 -12.81 -1.64
CA TYR A 80 16.44 -12.39 -0.85
C TYR A 80 17.05 -11.08 -1.36
N GLY A 81 17.18 -10.92 -2.68
CA GLY A 81 17.67 -9.68 -3.28
C GLY A 81 16.78 -8.48 -2.95
N MET A 82 15.46 -8.66 -3.06
CA MET A 82 14.47 -7.64 -2.71
C MET A 82 14.51 -7.30 -1.22
N CYS A 83 14.61 -8.29 -0.33
CA CYS A 83 14.70 -8.07 1.12
C CYS A 83 16.01 -7.37 1.52
N SER A 84 17.11 -7.68 0.84
CA SER A 84 18.38 -6.95 1.00
C SER A 84 18.23 -5.50 0.55
N SER A 85 17.62 -5.26 -0.62
CA SER A 85 17.34 -3.92 -1.13
C SER A 85 16.40 -3.12 -0.22
N TYR A 86 15.39 -3.78 0.37
CA TYR A 86 14.50 -3.16 1.34
C TYR A 86 15.24 -2.73 2.61
N SER A 87 16.14 -3.57 3.11
CA SER A 87 16.98 -3.22 4.26
C SER A 87 17.87 -2.01 3.95
N LYS A 88 18.45 -1.94 2.75
CA LYS A 88 19.25 -0.78 2.29
C LYS A 88 18.40 0.47 2.12
N PHE A 89 17.16 0.34 1.66
CA PHE A 89 16.21 1.44 1.60
C PHE A 89 15.95 2.02 2.99
N LEU A 90 15.62 1.19 3.99
CA LEU A 90 15.43 1.64 5.36
C LEU A 90 16.68 2.33 5.95
N GLN A 91 17.89 1.83 5.61
CA GLN A 91 19.15 2.46 6.01
C GLN A 91 19.34 3.82 5.32
N CYS A 92 19.02 3.94 4.03
CA CYS A 92 19.09 5.18 3.28
C CYS A 92 18.17 6.25 3.89
N LEU A 93 16.96 5.87 4.31
CA LEU A 93 16.01 6.79 4.93
C LEU A 93 16.60 7.46 6.16
N GLY A 94 17.26 6.71 7.05
CA GLY A 94 17.80 7.23 8.29
C GLY A 94 16.74 8.04 9.06
N GLY A 95 17.00 9.33 9.29
CA GLY A 95 16.06 10.24 9.94
C GLY A 95 14.76 10.51 9.15
N ASN A 96 14.76 10.27 7.83
CA ASN A 96 13.58 10.40 6.97
C ASN A 96 12.63 9.19 7.05
N ILE A 97 12.87 8.25 7.97
CA ILE A 97 11.88 7.21 8.28
C ILE A 97 10.53 7.80 8.71
N THR A 98 10.50 9.06 9.16
CA THR A 98 9.26 9.81 9.42
C THR A 98 8.39 10.03 8.18
N CYS A 99 8.92 9.87 6.96
CA CYS A 99 8.15 9.84 5.72
C CYS A 99 7.33 8.54 5.55
N MET A 100 7.64 7.48 6.31
CA MET A 100 6.85 6.24 6.34
C MET A 100 5.59 6.38 7.20
N ASP A 101 4.91 7.52 7.07
CA ASP A 101 3.66 7.86 7.74
C ASP A 101 2.67 8.36 6.68
N PRO A 102 1.47 7.73 6.53
CA PRO A 102 0.57 8.08 5.44
C PRO A 102 0.05 9.51 5.48
N ASP A 103 -0.17 10.05 6.68
CA ASP A 103 -0.72 11.39 6.85
C ASP A 103 0.36 12.44 6.52
N LYS A 104 1.60 12.21 6.97
CA LYS A 104 2.75 13.09 6.64
C LYS A 104 3.07 13.07 5.15
N LEU A 105 3.16 11.89 4.54
CA LEU A 105 3.48 11.76 3.12
C LEU A 105 2.37 12.35 2.25
N SER A 106 1.10 12.10 2.57
CA SER A 106 -0.05 12.73 1.91
C SER A 106 0.00 14.25 1.97
N CYS A 107 0.34 14.80 3.14
CA CYS A 107 0.46 16.23 3.37
C CYS A 107 1.60 16.86 2.54
N ILE A 108 2.81 16.31 2.62
CA ILE A 108 4.01 16.92 2.02
C ILE A 108 4.00 16.84 0.49
N GLU A 109 3.50 15.73 -0.04
CA GLU A 109 3.45 15.49 -1.50
C GLU A 109 2.16 16.00 -2.15
N GLY A 110 1.18 16.45 -1.36
CA GLY A 110 -0.12 16.86 -1.87
C GLY A 110 -0.90 15.72 -2.55
N ILE A 111 -0.61 14.46 -2.20
CA ILE A 111 -1.31 13.28 -2.74
C ILE A 111 -2.52 12.91 -1.87
N ARG A 112 -3.47 12.18 -2.45
CA ARG A 112 -4.61 11.65 -1.69
C ARG A 112 -4.12 10.69 -0.60
N LEU A 113 -4.69 10.80 0.61
CA LEU A 113 -4.35 9.93 1.74
C LEU A 113 -4.50 8.44 1.39
N SER A 114 -5.49 8.08 0.57
CA SER A 114 -5.66 6.71 0.08
C SER A 114 -4.43 6.19 -0.68
N LYS A 115 -3.84 7.00 -1.57
CA LYS A 115 -2.63 6.66 -2.32
C LYS A 115 -1.42 6.51 -1.40
N SER A 116 -1.30 7.40 -0.41
CA SER A 116 -0.23 7.29 0.59
C SER A 116 -0.35 6.02 1.44
N ARG A 117 -1.57 5.63 1.82
CA ARG A 117 -1.84 4.38 2.55
C ARG A 117 -1.57 3.15 1.69
N ASP A 118 -2.00 3.16 0.42
CA ASP A 118 -1.71 2.08 -0.52
C ASP A 118 -0.20 1.88 -0.69
N TYR A 119 0.55 2.97 -0.87
CA TYR A 119 2.01 2.95 -1.03
C TYR A 119 2.72 2.37 0.20
N LEU A 120 2.42 2.89 1.39
CA LEU A 120 3.04 2.39 2.62
C LEU A 120 2.57 0.98 2.98
N GLY A 121 1.34 0.60 2.59
CA GLY A 121 0.83 -0.76 2.69
C GLY A 121 1.68 -1.77 1.92
N VAL A 122 2.21 -1.39 0.74
CA VAL A 122 3.16 -2.23 -0.02
C VAL A 122 4.44 -2.47 0.78
N PHE A 123 4.95 -1.45 1.46
CA PHE A 123 6.14 -1.59 2.30
C PHE A 123 5.90 -2.43 3.57
N GLU A 124 4.71 -2.37 4.15
CA GLU A 124 4.34 -3.25 5.27
C GLU A 124 4.22 -4.72 4.82
N GLN A 125 3.66 -4.95 3.63
CA GLN A 125 3.68 -6.26 2.98
C GLN A 125 5.11 -6.76 2.76
N LEU A 126 5.99 -5.89 2.28
CA LEU A 126 7.40 -6.20 2.09
C LEU A 126 8.10 -6.50 3.42
N ARG A 127 7.79 -5.75 4.49
CA ARG A 127 8.29 -6.01 5.84
C ARG A 127 7.85 -7.37 6.36
N TYR A 128 6.59 -7.74 6.17
CA TYR A 128 6.10 -9.07 6.53
C TYR A 128 6.81 -10.16 5.72
N LEU A 129 6.83 -10.01 4.40
CA LEU A 129 7.40 -10.96 3.45
C LEU A 129 8.89 -11.21 3.72
N CYS A 130 9.65 -10.16 4.07
CA CYS A 130 11.06 -10.25 4.41
C CYS A 130 11.34 -10.63 5.87
N GLY A 131 10.30 -10.69 6.70
CA GLY A 131 10.37 -11.07 8.11
C GLY A 131 9.68 -12.40 8.35
N GLY A 132 8.56 -12.36 9.09
CA GLY A 132 7.82 -13.56 9.50
C GLY A 132 7.21 -14.37 8.36
N GLY A 133 6.99 -13.77 7.18
CA GLY A 133 6.50 -14.45 5.99
C GLY A 133 7.57 -15.23 5.23
N LEU A 134 8.85 -14.83 5.34
CA LEU A 134 9.94 -15.41 4.55
C LEU A 134 10.08 -16.93 4.75
N PRO A 135 10.09 -17.47 5.99
CA PRO A 135 10.22 -18.92 6.17
C PRO A 135 9.04 -19.70 5.59
N ILE A 136 7.82 -19.16 5.63
CA ILE A 136 6.62 -19.80 5.06
C ILE A 136 6.72 -19.80 3.53
N TYR A 137 7.12 -18.67 2.96
CA TYR A 137 7.36 -18.54 1.53
C TYR A 137 8.34 -19.61 1.05
N LEU A 138 9.51 -19.72 1.68
CA LEU A 138 10.58 -20.64 1.25
C LEU A 138 10.18 -22.12 1.37
N ARG A 139 9.33 -22.48 2.34
CA ARG A 139 8.80 -23.85 2.44
C ARG A 139 7.78 -24.20 1.36
N ASN A 140 7.15 -23.19 0.78
CA ASN A 140 6.06 -23.33 -0.20
C ASN A 140 6.37 -22.56 -1.50
N GLU A 141 7.66 -22.39 -1.83
CA GLU A 141 8.15 -21.41 -2.81
C GLU A 141 7.43 -21.54 -4.16
N ASP A 142 7.45 -22.74 -4.74
CA ASP A 142 6.83 -23.01 -6.04
C ASP A 142 5.33 -22.71 -6.02
N CYS A 143 4.63 -23.19 -4.99
CA CYS A 143 3.18 -23.05 -4.90
C CYS A 143 2.75 -21.60 -4.66
N ILE A 144 3.39 -20.90 -3.72
CA ILE A 144 3.10 -19.48 -3.43
C ILE A 144 3.44 -18.60 -4.64
N THR A 145 4.55 -18.91 -5.33
CA THR A 145 4.92 -18.27 -6.60
C THR A 145 3.82 -18.43 -7.65
N ASP A 146 3.32 -19.65 -7.81
CA ASP A 146 2.24 -19.95 -8.76
C ASP A 146 0.92 -19.26 -8.38
N VAL A 147 0.60 -19.14 -7.09
CA VAL A 147 -0.56 -18.36 -6.64
C VAL A 147 -0.43 -16.90 -7.07
N PHE A 148 0.71 -16.25 -6.81
CA PHE A 148 0.92 -14.87 -7.25
C PHE A 148 0.84 -14.72 -8.78
N LYS A 149 1.39 -15.68 -9.52
CA LYS A 149 1.36 -15.68 -10.98
C LYS A 149 -0.07 -15.82 -11.53
N ASN A 150 -0.86 -16.72 -10.96
CA ASN A 150 -2.16 -17.12 -11.52
C ASN A 150 -3.33 -16.31 -10.96
N ALA A 151 -3.22 -15.78 -9.74
CA ALA A 151 -4.29 -15.05 -9.06
C ALA A 151 -4.11 -13.52 -9.05
N ASN A 152 -3.11 -12.96 -9.76
CA ASN A 152 -2.83 -11.52 -9.76
C ASN A 152 -4.06 -10.68 -10.13
N SER A 153 -4.75 -11.02 -11.23
CA SER A 153 -5.97 -10.32 -11.65
C SER A 153 -7.08 -10.40 -10.58
N THR A 154 -7.19 -11.53 -9.88
CA THR A 154 -8.09 -11.70 -8.74
C THR A 154 -7.71 -10.78 -7.58
N PHE A 155 -6.44 -10.69 -7.22
CA PHE A 155 -5.97 -9.80 -6.15
C PHE A 155 -6.19 -8.32 -6.49
N VAL A 156 -5.93 -7.90 -7.74
CA VAL A 156 -6.23 -6.55 -8.21
C VAL A 156 -7.72 -6.23 -8.11
N ALA A 157 -8.58 -7.13 -8.60
CA ALA A 157 -10.03 -6.96 -8.52
C ALA A 157 -10.52 -6.88 -7.07
N CYS A 158 -9.95 -7.71 -6.20
CA CYS A 158 -10.22 -7.72 -4.78
C CYS A 158 -9.88 -6.40 -4.09
N ARG A 159 -8.66 -5.87 -4.30
CA ARG A 159 -8.24 -4.58 -3.74
C ARG A 159 -9.14 -3.45 -4.22
N ASN A 160 -9.47 -3.44 -5.52
CA ASN A 160 -10.36 -2.41 -6.09
C ASN A 160 -11.76 -2.47 -5.47
N ARG A 161 -12.32 -3.67 -5.29
CA ARG A 161 -13.61 -3.87 -4.64
C ARG A 161 -13.60 -3.41 -3.18
N TRP A 162 -12.57 -3.79 -2.43
CA TRP A 162 -12.41 -3.37 -1.04
C TRP A 162 -12.33 -1.84 -0.91
N ARG A 163 -11.47 -1.18 -1.72
CA ARG A 163 -11.37 0.29 -1.76
C ARG A 163 -12.72 0.95 -2.06
N GLN A 164 -13.53 0.37 -2.94
CA GLN A 164 -14.88 0.88 -3.23
C GLN A 164 -15.81 0.74 -2.03
N TYR A 165 -15.86 -0.43 -1.38
CA TYR A 165 -16.77 -0.66 -0.25
C TYR A 165 -16.47 0.21 0.97
N LEU A 166 -15.21 0.58 1.19
CA LEU A 166 -14.85 1.54 2.25
C LEU A 166 -15.52 2.90 2.10
N SER A 167 -15.83 3.32 0.88
CA SER A 167 -16.51 4.58 0.62
C SER A 167 -18.04 4.49 0.77
N LEU A 168 -18.59 3.27 0.67
CA LEU A 168 -20.04 3.02 0.63
C LEU A 168 -20.59 2.59 1.99
N ASP A 169 -19.82 1.85 2.79
CA ASP A 169 -20.26 1.37 4.10
C ASP A 169 -19.14 1.50 5.16
N PRO A 170 -18.89 2.73 5.66
CA PRO A 170 -17.89 2.96 6.69
C PRO A 170 -18.22 2.25 8.01
N ALA A 171 -19.51 2.00 8.30
CA ALA A 171 -19.97 1.39 9.54
C ALA A 171 -19.52 -0.07 9.66
N ASN A 172 -19.49 -0.81 8.54
CA ASN A 172 -19.03 -2.21 8.49
C ASN A 172 -17.57 -2.36 8.03
N SER A 173 -16.78 -1.29 8.10
CA SER A 173 -15.42 -1.27 7.55
C SER A 173 -14.48 -2.35 8.12
N CYS A 174 -14.58 -2.69 9.40
CA CYS A 174 -13.79 -3.79 9.99
C CYS A 174 -14.18 -5.17 9.45
N TYR A 175 -15.49 -5.41 9.26
CA TYR A 175 -15.98 -6.65 8.67
C TYR A 175 -15.51 -6.77 7.21
N LEU A 176 -15.65 -5.69 6.43
CA LEU A 176 -15.21 -5.64 5.04
C LEU A 176 -13.69 -5.84 4.90
N ALA A 177 -12.91 -5.30 5.83
CA ALA A 177 -11.46 -5.53 5.87
C ALA A 177 -11.13 -7.01 6.20
N GLN A 178 -11.82 -7.63 7.15
CA GLN A 178 -11.63 -9.04 7.47
C GLN A 178 -12.06 -9.95 6.31
N ASP A 179 -13.18 -9.63 5.65
CA ASP A 179 -13.66 -10.35 4.47
C ASP A 179 -12.69 -10.23 3.30
N PHE A 180 -12.13 -9.04 3.04
CA PHE A 180 -11.08 -8.85 2.05
C PHE A 180 -9.85 -9.73 2.35
N ILE A 181 -9.35 -9.72 3.58
CA ILE A 181 -8.21 -10.57 3.97
C ILE A 181 -8.51 -12.05 3.72
N TYR A 182 -9.69 -12.50 4.15
CA TYR A 182 -10.07 -13.90 4.07
C TYR A 182 -10.33 -14.35 2.62
N SER A 183 -11.30 -13.72 1.95
CA SER A 183 -11.84 -14.17 0.67
C SER A 183 -10.88 -13.96 -0.50
N CYS A 184 -10.00 -12.96 -0.41
CA CYS A 184 -9.09 -12.65 -1.49
C CYS A 184 -7.76 -13.36 -1.34
N TYR A 185 -7.20 -13.38 -0.13
CA TYR A 185 -5.87 -13.90 0.08
C TYR A 185 -5.90 -15.23 0.82
N GLN A 186 -6.41 -15.28 2.05
CA GLN A 186 -6.32 -16.48 2.88
C GLN A 186 -6.90 -17.72 2.19
N SER A 187 -8.12 -17.63 1.64
CA SER A 187 -8.77 -18.74 0.95
C SER A 187 -8.04 -19.14 -0.32
N THR A 188 -7.55 -18.18 -1.09
CA THR A 188 -6.82 -18.42 -2.34
C THR A 188 -5.53 -19.19 -2.09
N PHE A 189 -4.71 -18.72 -1.14
CA PHE A 189 -3.48 -19.40 -0.79
C PHE A 189 -3.74 -20.73 -0.09
N SER A 190 -4.76 -20.80 0.78
CA SER A 190 -5.11 -22.04 1.48
C SER A 190 -5.60 -23.13 0.54
N ALA A 191 -6.40 -22.78 -0.47
CA ALA A 191 -6.93 -23.72 -1.44
C ALA A 191 -5.84 -24.26 -2.38
N ALA A 192 -4.85 -23.43 -2.72
CA ALA A 192 -3.77 -23.83 -3.62
C ALA A 192 -2.64 -24.60 -2.89
N CYS A 193 -2.25 -24.15 -1.70
CA CYS A 193 -0.99 -24.52 -1.08
C CYS A 193 -1.13 -25.02 0.37
N GLY A 194 -2.36 -25.17 0.87
CA GLY A 194 -2.62 -25.61 2.24
C GLY A 194 -2.58 -24.50 3.29
N PRO A 195 -2.79 -24.85 4.57
CA PRO A 195 -3.23 -23.91 5.60
C PRO A 195 -2.10 -22.96 6.02
N GLU A 196 -0.85 -23.41 5.91
CA GLU A 196 0.33 -22.58 6.19
C GLU A 196 0.46 -21.45 5.16
N ALA A 197 0.29 -21.74 3.88
CA ALA A 197 0.24 -20.72 2.84
C ALA A 197 -1.00 -19.83 2.98
N GLY A 198 -2.13 -20.39 3.41
CA GLY A 198 -3.32 -19.61 3.79
C GLY A 198 -3.00 -18.56 4.86
N TRP A 199 -2.28 -18.96 5.91
CA TRP A 199 -1.79 -18.02 6.93
C TRP A 199 -0.88 -16.95 6.33
N PHE A 200 0.03 -17.34 5.44
CA PHE A 200 0.89 -16.39 4.72
C PHE A 200 0.09 -15.34 3.95
N GLY A 201 -0.87 -15.78 3.12
CA GLY A 201 -1.73 -14.88 2.35
C GLY A 201 -2.52 -13.94 3.26
N CYS A 202 -3.03 -14.48 4.36
CA CYS A 202 -3.77 -13.70 5.35
C CYS A 202 -2.92 -12.57 5.96
N GLU A 203 -1.74 -12.89 6.50
CA GLU A 203 -0.88 -11.90 7.14
C GLU A 203 -0.35 -10.88 6.12
N TYR A 204 -0.05 -11.33 4.90
CA TYR A 204 0.30 -10.47 3.78
C TYR A 204 -0.79 -9.42 3.51
N ALA A 205 -2.06 -9.83 3.40
CA ALA A 205 -3.18 -8.89 3.23
C ALA A 205 -3.43 -8.02 4.47
N ARG A 206 -3.29 -8.58 5.67
CA ARG A 206 -3.53 -7.88 6.94
C ARG A 206 -2.59 -6.70 7.13
N THR A 207 -1.34 -6.82 6.69
CA THR A 207 -0.36 -5.72 6.78
C THR A 207 -0.69 -4.53 5.89
N GLU A 208 -1.40 -4.72 4.78
CA GLU A 208 -1.81 -3.62 3.89
C GLU A 208 -2.97 -2.81 4.49
N VAL A 209 -3.95 -3.49 5.11
CA VAL A 209 -5.13 -2.82 5.65
C VAL A 209 -4.86 -2.09 6.96
N ILE A 210 -3.70 -2.32 7.59
CA ILE A 210 -3.36 -1.77 8.91
C ILE A 210 -3.40 -0.23 8.93
N PHE A 211 -3.02 0.45 7.85
CA PHE A 211 -3.05 1.92 7.81
C PHE A 211 -4.44 2.52 7.66
N VAL A 212 -5.42 1.72 7.22
CA VAL A 212 -6.81 2.14 7.08
C VAL A 212 -7.63 1.77 8.33
N HIS A 213 -7.27 0.66 8.98
CA HIS A 213 -8.10 -0.02 9.99
C HIS A 213 -7.33 -0.43 11.24
N ARG A 214 -6.46 0.45 11.79
CA ARG A 214 -5.72 0.17 13.04
C ARG A 214 -6.63 -0.21 14.21
N GLN A 215 -7.86 0.31 14.22
CA GLN A 215 -8.87 0.08 15.25
C GLN A 215 -9.56 -1.29 15.13
N CYS A 216 -9.43 -1.98 14.00
CA CYS A 216 -10.16 -3.21 13.74
C CYS A 216 -9.41 -4.42 14.34
N PRO A 217 -10.12 -5.36 15.01
CA PRO A 217 -9.53 -6.58 15.56
C PRO A 217 -9.30 -7.63 14.47
N LEU A 218 -8.52 -7.29 13.45
CA LEU A 218 -8.27 -8.15 12.30
C LEU A 218 -7.37 -9.31 12.70
N SER A 219 -7.76 -10.53 12.33
CA SER A 219 -7.04 -11.73 12.70
C SER A 219 -6.88 -12.68 11.52
N CYS A 220 -5.74 -13.36 11.52
CA CYS A 220 -5.54 -14.56 10.72
C CYS A 220 -5.89 -15.77 11.58
N ILE A 221 -6.65 -16.70 11.00
CA ILE A 221 -7.02 -17.94 11.66
C ILE A 221 -6.36 -19.07 10.88
N MET A 222 -5.46 -19.84 11.48
CA MET A 222 -5.04 -21.10 10.87
C MET A 222 -6.27 -22.00 10.86
N ASN A 223 -6.79 -22.31 9.67
CA ASN A 223 -7.90 -23.25 9.57
C ASN A 223 -7.31 -24.67 9.53
N PRO A 224 -7.48 -25.51 10.56
CA PRO A 224 -6.91 -26.86 10.60
C PRO A 224 -7.57 -27.85 9.61
N ALA A 225 -8.56 -27.41 8.83
CA ALA A 225 -9.39 -28.27 7.98
C ALA A 225 -8.76 -28.72 6.65
N SER A 226 -7.43 -28.82 6.54
CA SER A 226 -6.76 -29.38 5.35
C SER A 226 -5.72 -30.43 5.71
N THR A 227 -5.97 -31.21 6.76
CA THR A 227 -5.47 -32.58 6.87
C THR A 227 -6.57 -33.51 6.38
N GLY A 228 -6.59 -33.77 5.07
CA GLY A 228 -7.44 -34.75 4.41
C GLY A 228 -6.66 -35.40 3.29
#